data_AF-A0A7W1JQC0-F1
#
_entry.id   AF-A0A7W1JQC0-F1
#
_cell.length_a   1.000
_cell.length_b   1.000
_cell.length_c   1.000
_cell.angle_alpha   90.00
_cell.angle_beta   90.00
_cell.angle_gamma   90.00
#
_symmetry.space_group_name_H-M   'P 1'
#
loop_
_entity.id
_entity.type
_entity.pdbx_description
1 polymer ?
#
loop_
_entity_poly.entity_id
_entity_poly.type
_entity_poly.pdbx_seq_one_letter_code
_entity_poly.pdbx_strand_id
1 'polypeptide(L)'
;MVLLDTDMGGDIDYALALDYLLKQPRCELLGITTVGGEAEKRAALASAICHSVACAEVPIHVGASTPLLVPERQPHAYQSEALTGQWPYRAFGERNTAIEFLRDTIRAHPGEVTVLTINPLTNIGLLFAIDPGIPALLKGLMMLAGVSLPRTSTRSGTSYAIRTQRP
;
A
#
# COMPACT_ATOMS: atom_id res chain seq x y z
N MET A 1 -3.92 10.52 -10.08
CA MET A 1 -3.76 10.49 -8.61
C MET A 1 -4.04 9.11 -8.04
N VAL A 2 -2.98 8.37 -7.74
CA VAL A 2 -3.00 7.07 -7.07
C VAL A 2 -2.18 7.17 -5.78
N LEU A 3 -2.71 6.60 -4.70
CA LEU A 3 -1.95 6.28 -3.49
C LEU A 3 -1.79 4.76 -3.43
N LEU A 4 -0.57 4.27 -3.20
CA LEU A 4 -0.28 2.84 -3.08
C LEU A 4 -0.08 2.48 -1.61
N ASP A 5 -0.88 1.56 -1.07
CA ASP A 5 -0.68 0.95 0.25
C ASP A 5 -0.21 -0.50 0.05
N THR A 6 0.95 -0.87 0.62
CA THR A 6 1.62 -2.14 0.31
C THR A 6 2.33 -2.78 1.50
N ASP A 7 2.35 -4.10 1.56
CA ASP A 7 3.19 -4.91 2.45
C ASP A 7 4.31 -5.61 1.65
N MET A 8 4.95 -4.89 0.72
CA MET A 8 6.00 -5.45 -0.13
C MET A 8 7.17 -6.06 0.65
N GLY A 9 7.86 -7.02 0.03
CA GLY A 9 9.03 -7.68 0.62
C GLY A 9 8.84 -9.16 0.96
N GLY A 10 7.60 -9.66 0.84
CA GLY A 10 7.28 -11.10 0.97
C GLY A 10 7.34 -11.86 -0.36
N ASP A 11 6.91 -11.22 -1.46
CA ASP A 11 6.88 -11.79 -2.81
C ASP A 11 7.26 -10.72 -3.86
N ILE A 12 7.71 -11.15 -5.03
CA ILE A 12 8.30 -10.30 -6.09
C ILE A 12 7.26 -9.50 -6.86
N ASP A 13 6.00 -9.96 -6.88
CA ASP A 13 4.89 -9.33 -7.57
C ASP A 13 4.63 -7.89 -7.10
N TYR A 14 4.83 -7.60 -5.81
CA TYR A 14 4.74 -6.24 -5.27
C TYR A 14 5.76 -5.28 -5.88
N ALA A 15 7.00 -5.74 -6.08
CA ALA A 15 8.04 -4.94 -6.72
C ALA A 15 7.72 -4.66 -8.19
N LEU A 16 7.20 -5.68 -8.89
CA LEU A 16 6.73 -5.55 -10.28
C LEU A 16 5.53 -4.60 -10.39
N ALA A 17 4.59 -4.66 -9.45
CA ALA A 17 3.44 -3.76 -9.42
C ALA A 17 3.88 -2.30 -9.22
N LEU A 18 4.81 -2.03 -8.29
CA LEU A 18 5.35 -0.69 -8.09
C LEU A 18 6.12 -0.18 -9.32
N ASP A 19 7.02 -0.99 -9.89
CA ASP A 19 7.76 -0.65 -11.12
C ASP A 19 6.80 -0.33 -12.27
N TYR A 20 5.74 -1.12 -12.43
CA TYR A 20 4.71 -0.89 -13.42
C TYR A 20 4.01 0.46 -13.21
N LEU A 21 3.57 0.76 -11.98
CA LEU A 21 2.89 2.03 -11.65
C LEU A 21 3.79 3.23 -11.93
N LEU A 22 5.08 3.16 -11.57
CA LEU A 22 6.06 4.22 -11.80
C LEU A 22 6.29 4.50 -13.29
N LYS A 23 6.16 3.48 -14.15
CA LYS A 23 6.32 3.61 -15.60
C LYS A 23 5.05 3.99 -16.35
N GLN A 24 3.89 4.03 -15.68
CA GLN A 24 2.63 4.34 -16.37
C GLN A 24 2.40 5.85 -16.53
N PRO A 25 2.40 6.40 -17.76
CA PRO A 25 2.20 7.84 -17.98
C PRO A 25 0.80 8.34 -17.56
N ARG A 26 -0.16 7.42 -17.45
CA ARG A 26 -1.53 7.71 -16.99
C ARG A 26 -1.66 7.63 -15.46
N CYS A 27 -0.63 7.19 -14.77
CA CYS A 27 -0.59 7.03 -13.33
C CYS A 27 0.27 8.14 -12.73
N GLU A 28 -0.38 9.07 -12.07
CA GLU A 28 0.29 10.00 -11.16
C GLU A 28 0.27 9.40 -9.76
N LEU A 29 1.40 8.82 -9.35
CA LEU A 29 1.59 8.22 -8.03
C LEU A 29 1.92 9.33 -7.02
N LEU A 30 0.97 9.66 -6.15
CA LEU A 30 1.09 10.72 -5.15
C LEU A 30 1.96 10.30 -3.96
N GLY A 31 2.04 9.00 -3.68
CA GLY A 31 2.87 8.46 -2.62
C GLY A 31 2.59 6.99 -2.33
N ILE A 32 3.44 6.44 -1.47
CA ILE A 32 3.44 5.04 -1.08
C ILE A 32 3.35 4.95 0.44
N THR A 33 2.50 4.07 0.95
CA THR A 33 2.44 3.71 2.36
C THR A 33 2.76 2.25 2.54
N THR A 34 3.46 1.92 3.62
CA THR A 34 3.79 0.54 3.96
C THR A 34 3.06 0.04 5.19
N VAL A 35 2.81 -1.27 5.26
CA VAL A 35 2.09 -1.90 6.38
C VAL A 35 2.68 -3.27 6.72
N GLY A 36 2.42 -3.72 7.94
CA GLY A 36 2.63 -5.10 8.38
C GLY A 36 4.08 -5.41 8.76
N GLY A 37 4.26 -6.08 9.90
CA GLY A 37 5.55 -6.48 10.44
C GLY A 37 6.62 -5.39 10.37
N GLU A 38 7.70 -5.68 9.66
CA GLU A 38 8.84 -4.78 9.40
C GLU A 38 8.53 -3.66 8.38
N ALA A 39 7.44 -2.91 8.58
CA ALA A 39 6.95 -1.87 7.68
C ALA A 39 8.03 -0.84 7.26
N GLU A 40 9.00 -0.56 8.12
CA GLU A 40 10.16 0.28 7.83
C GLU A 40 11.09 -0.31 6.76
N LYS A 41 11.33 -1.62 6.79
CA LYS A 41 12.14 -2.31 5.77
C LYS A 41 11.39 -2.40 4.45
N ARG A 42 10.07 -2.54 4.51
CA ARG A 42 9.19 -2.46 3.33
C ARG A 42 9.27 -1.09 2.67
N ALA A 43 9.34 -0.02 3.46
CA ALA A 43 9.51 1.34 2.94
C ALA A 43 10.89 1.54 2.29
N ALA A 44 11.94 0.95 2.87
CA ALA A 44 13.27 0.94 2.27
C ALA A 44 13.28 0.22 0.90
N LEU A 45 12.58 -0.92 0.79
CA LEU A 45 12.38 -1.61 -0.50
C LEU A 45 11.67 -0.74 -1.53
N ALA A 46 10.55 -0.10 -1.14
CA ALA A 46 9.83 0.82 -2.02
C ALA A 46 10.75 1.95 -2.50
N SER A 47 11.56 2.51 -1.60
CA SER A 47 12.51 3.56 -1.92
C SER A 47 13.57 3.10 -2.92
N ALA A 48 14.11 1.88 -2.78
CA ALA A 48 15.07 1.33 -3.72
C ALA A 48 14.50 1.22 -5.14
N ILE A 49 13.24 0.80 -5.26
CA ILE A 49 12.54 0.68 -6.55
C ILE A 49 12.25 2.07 -7.12
N CYS A 50 11.82 3.04 -6.30
CA CYS A 50 11.62 4.41 -6.77
C CYS A 50 12.91 5.02 -7.32
N HIS A 51 14.05 4.81 -6.64
CA HIS A 51 15.35 5.31 -7.12
C HIS A 51 15.79 4.71 -8.46
N SER A 52 15.39 3.47 -8.77
CA SER A 52 15.81 2.81 -10.02
C SER A 52 15.00 3.23 -11.24
N VAL A 53 13.81 3.82 -11.04
CA VAL A 53 12.85 4.10 -12.13
C VAL A 53 12.51 5.58 -12.26
N ALA A 54 12.40 6.31 -11.15
CA ALA A 54 11.89 7.67 -11.14
C ALA A 54 13.01 8.70 -10.91
N CYS A 55 13.04 9.75 -11.74
CA CYS A 55 13.93 10.90 -11.52
C CYS A 55 13.47 11.83 -10.38
N ALA A 56 12.29 11.57 -9.78
CA ALA A 56 11.71 12.35 -8.69
C ALA A 56 11.46 11.49 -7.46
N GLU A 57 11.64 12.06 -6.26
CA GLU A 57 11.34 11.38 -5.00
C GLU A 57 9.82 11.27 -4.79
N VAL A 58 9.29 10.06 -4.92
CA VAL A 58 7.92 9.72 -4.50
C VAL A 58 7.87 9.74 -2.96
N PRO A 59 6.89 10.40 -2.33
CA PRO A 59 6.70 10.33 -0.88
C PRO A 59 6.45 8.89 -0.42
N ILE A 60 7.13 8.47 0.65
CA ILE A 60 6.99 7.12 1.22
C ILE A 60 6.84 7.26 2.73
N HIS A 61 5.77 6.69 3.28
CA HIS A 61 5.41 6.81 4.69
C HIS A 61 5.22 5.43 5.33
N VAL A 62 5.79 5.26 6.52
CA VAL A 62 5.70 4.00 7.27
C VAL A 62 4.37 3.96 8.02
N GLY A 63 3.59 2.91 7.80
CA GLY A 63 2.32 2.69 8.47
C GLY A 63 2.39 1.69 9.63
N ALA A 64 1.25 1.06 9.91
CA ALA A 64 1.09 0.17 11.05
C ALA A 64 1.86 -1.14 10.86
N SER A 65 2.73 -1.48 11.81
CA SER A 65 3.47 -2.75 11.86
C SER A 65 2.65 -3.94 12.36
N THR A 66 1.48 -3.72 12.97
CA THR A 66 0.68 -4.78 13.60
C THR A 66 -0.74 -4.76 13.06
N PRO A 67 -1.32 -5.92 12.65
CA PRO A 67 -2.71 -5.96 12.21
C PRO A 67 -3.69 -5.64 13.36
N LEU A 68 -4.90 -5.18 13.00
CA LEU A 68 -5.88 -4.72 13.98
C LEU A 68 -6.47 -5.80 14.87
N LEU A 69 -6.75 -6.98 14.32
CA LEU A 69 -7.59 -7.99 14.97
C LEU A 69 -7.00 -9.40 14.95
N VAL A 70 -6.01 -9.65 14.10
CA VAL A 70 -5.47 -11.00 13.85
C VAL A 70 -3.95 -11.00 13.97
N PRO A 71 -3.33 -12.15 14.28
CA PRO A 71 -1.88 -12.26 14.26
C PRO A 71 -1.29 -11.90 12.88
N GLU A 72 -0.12 -11.27 12.90
CA GLU A 72 0.64 -10.99 11.69
C GLU A 72 1.05 -12.30 11.01
N ARG A 73 0.76 -12.41 9.71
CA ARG A 73 1.06 -13.61 8.92
C ARG A 73 2.40 -13.50 8.21
N GLN A 74 2.81 -12.28 7.87
CA GLN A 74 4.08 -12.02 7.20
C GLN A 74 4.84 -10.95 7.98
N PRO A 75 5.45 -11.32 9.12
CA PRO A 75 6.13 -10.34 9.97
C PRO A 75 7.44 -9.82 9.36
N HIS A 76 8.07 -10.59 8.46
CA HIS A 76 9.38 -10.26 7.91
C HIS A 76 9.32 -9.85 6.44
N ALA A 77 10.11 -8.85 6.07
CA ALA A 77 10.30 -8.40 4.70
C ALA A 77 11.59 -9.02 4.14
N TYR A 78 11.60 -10.33 3.87
CA TYR A 78 12.81 -11.09 3.50
C TYR A 78 13.58 -10.50 2.32
N GLN A 79 12.88 -9.95 1.33
CA GLN A 79 13.55 -9.34 0.17
C GLN A 79 14.37 -8.09 0.53
N SER A 80 14.14 -7.46 1.69
CA SER A 80 14.96 -6.34 2.17
C SER A 80 16.41 -6.73 2.47
N GLU A 81 16.69 -8.01 2.66
CA GLU A 81 18.05 -8.53 2.79
C GLU A 81 18.89 -8.31 1.53
N ALA A 82 18.26 -8.12 0.36
CA ALA A 82 18.95 -7.77 -0.88
C ALA A 82 19.48 -6.32 -0.88
N LEU A 83 19.06 -5.48 0.08
CA LEU A 83 19.52 -4.09 0.23
C LEU A 83 20.92 -4.02 0.87
N THR A 84 21.89 -4.70 0.28
CA THR A 84 23.29 -4.83 0.77
C THR A 84 24.20 -3.68 0.35
N GLY A 85 23.63 -2.54 -0.07
CA GLY A 85 24.38 -1.34 -0.49
C GLY A 85 24.63 -1.24 -2.00
N GLN A 86 24.18 -2.21 -2.80
CA GLN A 86 24.23 -2.11 -4.27
C GLN A 86 23.15 -1.18 -4.86
N TRP A 87 22.07 -0.97 -4.12
CA TRP A 87 20.92 -0.17 -4.56
C TRP A 87 20.79 1.05 -3.64
N PRO A 88 20.72 2.28 -4.18
CA PRO A 88 20.44 3.45 -3.37
C PRO A 88 19.01 3.39 -2.82
N TYR A 89 18.85 3.64 -1.51
CA TYR A 89 17.54 3.70 -0.86
C TYR A 89 17.57 4.64 0.34
N ARG A 90 16.40 5.15 0.74
CA ARG A 90 16.19 5.91 1.97
C ARG A 90 15.92 4.96 3.14
N ALA A 91 16.61 5.17 4.25
CA ALA A 91 16.29 4.50 5.50
C ALA A 91 15.13 5.21 6.21
N PHE A 92 14.24 4.44 6.84
CA PHE A 92 13.06 4.96 7.53
C PHE A 92 13.12 4.59 9.01
N GLY A 93 13.16 5.60 9.89
CA GLY A 93 13.14 5.42 11.35
C GLY A 93 11.82 5.85 12.00
N GLU A 94 11.14 6.84 11.41
CA GLU A 94 9.85 7.32 11.90
C GLU A 94 8.74 6.37 11.49
N ARG A 95 7.91 5.96 12.46
CA ARG A 95 6.80 5.00 12.27
C ARG A 95 5.46 5.72 12.36
N ASN A 96 4.43 5.11 11.79
CA ASN A 96 3.03 5.56 11.86
C ASN A 96 2.73 6.92 11.20
N THR A 97 3.52 7.32 10.20
CA THR A 97 3.27 8.55 9.42
C THR A 97 2.28 8.32 8.27
N ALA A 98 1.99 7.06 7.92
CA ALA A 98 1.11 6.73 6.79
C ALA A 98 -0.32 7.26 6.93
N ILE A 99 -0.92 7.17 8.12
CA ILE A 99 -2.35 7.52 8.28
C ILE A 99 -2.59 9.01 8.07
N GLU A 100 -1.75 9.85 8.67
CA GLU A 100 -1.82 11.31 8.51
C GLU A 100 -1.54 11.70 7.05
N PHE A 101 -0.50 11.12 6.45
CA PHE A 101 -0.20 11.33 5.03
C PHE A 101 -1.39 10.98 4.11
N LEU A 102 -2.00 9.80 4.28
CA LEU A 102 -3.17 9.39 3.50
C LEU A 102 -4.33 10.37 3.71
N ARG A 103 -4.62 10.71 4.96
CA ARG A 103 -5.73 11.61 5.33
C ARG A 103 -5.57 12.98 4.67
N ASP A 104 -4.39 13.59 4.81
CA ASP A 104 -4.10 14.92 4.31
C ASP A 104 -4.11 14.95 2.78
N THR A 105 -3.48 13.95 2.15
CA THR A 105 -3.46 13.83 0.68
C THR A 105 -4.88 13.66 0.11
N ILE A 106 -5.71 12.81 0.72
CA ILE A 106 -7.09 12.61 0.24
C ILE A 106 -7.93 13.87 0.44
N ARG A 107 -7.77 14.58 1.56
CA ARG A 107 -8.51 15.83 1.83
C ARG A 107 -8.10 16.97 0.92
N ALA A 108 -6.84 17.03 0.50
CA ALA A 108 -6.36 18.00 -0.48
C ALA A 108 -6.93 17.77 -1.88
N HIS A 109 -7.39 16.55 -2.19
CA HIS A 109 -7.80 16.12 -3.54
C HIS A 109 -9.16 15.36 -3.53
N PRO A 110 -10.25 16.01 -3.08
CA PRO A 110 -11.54 15.34 -2.91
C PRO A 110 -12.13 14.91 -4.26
N GLY A 111 -12.47 13.63 -4.39
CA GLY A 111 -13.05 13.02 -5.58
C GLY A 111 -12.03 12.62 -6.65
N GLU A 112 -10.74 12.84 -6.42
CA GLU A 112 -9.68 12.63 -7.42
C GLU A 112 -8.79 11.43 -7.12
N VAL A 113 -8.55 11.16 -5.83
CA VAL A 113 -7.62 10.13 -5.37
C VAL A 113 -8.22 8.74 -5.43
N THR A 114 -7.51 7.82 -6.08
CA THR A 114 -7.77 6.38 -5.99
C THR A 114 -6.73 5.74 -5.08
N VAL A 115 -7.17 5.02 -4.05
CA VAL A 115 -6.27 4.24 -3.18
C VAL A 115 -6.19 2.82 -3.75
N LEU A 116 -4.97 2.34 -4.00
CA LEU A 116 -4.68 0.97 -4.40
C LEU A 116 -4.05 0.23 -3.22
N THR A 117 -4.70 -0.82 -2.74
CA THR A 117 -4.22 -1.63 -1.61
C THR A 117 -3.83 -3.02 -2.12
N ILE A 118 -2.56 -3.38 -1.93
CA ILE A 118 -2.01 -4.69 -2.31
C ILE A 118 -1.50 -5.42 -1.06
N ASN A 119 -2.30 -5.42 0.00
CA ASN A 119 -1.85 -5.69 1.37
C ASN A 119 -3.02 -5.88 2.36
N PRO A 120 -2.75 -6.24 3.64
CA PRO A 120 -3.71 -6.14 4.73
C PRO A 120 -4.22 -4.71 4.89
N LEU A 121 -5.54 -4.55 5.07
CA LEU A 121 -6.21 -3.25 5.14
C LEU A 121 -6.02 -2.52 6.48
N THR A 122 -4.95 -2.78 7.24
CA THR A 122 -4.72 -2.19 8.57
C THR A 122 -4.64 -0.67 8.50
N ASN A 123 -3.84 -0.11 7.56
CA ASN A 123 -3.72 1.33 7.38
C ASN A 123 -5.07 1.95 6.98
N ILE A 124 -5.77 1.35 6.00
CA ILE A 124 -7.05 1.85 5.52
C ILE A 124 -8.15 1.75 6.59
N GLY A 125 -8.17 0.66 7.36
CA GLY A 125 -9.09 0.46 8.46
C GLY A 125 -8.91 1.51 9.56
N LEU A 126 -7.66 1.80 9.94
CA LEU A 126 -7.34 2.87 10.89
C LEU A 126 -7.73 4.25 10.35
N LEU A 127 -7.40 4.53 9.08
CA LEU A 127 -7.74 5.79 8.43
C LEU A 127 -9.25 6.06 8.47
N PHE A 128 -10.06 5.06 8.13
CA PHE A 128 -11.52 5.21 8.12
C PHE A 128 -12.12 5.27 9.53
N ALA A 129 -11.50 4.62 10.52
CA ALA A 129 -11.91 4.73 11.92
C ALA A 129 -11.61 6.11 12.50
N ILE A 130 -10.46 6.70 12.16
CA ILE A 130 -10.02 8.01 12.65
C ILE A 130 -10.75 9.14 11.92
N ASP A 131 -10.99 9.00 10.62
CA ASP A 131 -11.69 10.00 9.81
C ASP A 131 -12.77 9.34 8.93
N PRO A 132 -13.99 9.14 9.50
CA PRO A 132 -15.11 8.50 8.79
C PRO A 132 -15.60 9.26 7.54
N GLY A 133 -15.16 10.50 7.33
CA GLY A 133 -15.48 11.27 6.13
C GLY A 133 -14.63 10.91 4.91
N ILE A 134 -13.45 10.30 5.12
CA ILE A 134 -12.49 9.99 4.04
C ILE A 134 -13.08 9.11 2.92
N PRO A 135 -13.85 8.04 3.19
CA PRO A 135 -14.41 7.20 2.12
C PRO A 135 -15.24 7.99 1.10
N ALA A 136 -15.95 9.03 1.54
CA ALA A 136 -16.77 9.88 0.68
C ALA A 136 -15.93 10.85 -0.19
N LEU A 137 -14.64 11.02 0.11
CA LEU A 137 -13.71 11.84 -0.65
C LEU A 137 -12.91 11.03 -1.68
N LEU A 138 -12.94 9.70 -1.63
CA LEU A 138 -12.22 8.88 -2.59
C LEU A 138 -12.91 8.90 -3.96
N LYS A 139 -12.10 8.95 -5.02
CA LYS A 139 -12.51 8.57 -6.38
C LYS A 139 -12.82 7.08 -6.46
N GLY A 140 -12.01 6.29 -5.76
CA GLY A 140 -12.18 4.84 -5.65
C GLY A 140 -11.19 4.21 -4.69
N LEU A 141 -11.53 3.02 -4.22
CA LEU A 141 -10.65 2.12 -3.48
C LEU A 141 -10.53 0.83 -4.31
N MET A 142 -9.33 0.49 -4.76
CA MET A 142 -9.04 -0.74 -5.50
C MET A 142 -8.21 -1.65 -4.61
N MET A 143 -8.64 -2.90 -4.47
CA MET A 143 -8.02 -3.84 -3.54
C MET A 143 -7.63 -5.12 -4.25
N LEU A 144 -6.37 -5.53 -4.11
CA LEU A 144 -5.93 -6.89 -4.39
C LEU A 144 -6.19 -7.74 -3.13
N ALA A 145 -7.40 -8.26 -3.01
CA ALA A 145 -7.82 -9.05 -1.86
C ALA A 145 -8.86 -10.12 -2.22
N GLY A 146 -8.88 -11.19 -1.43
CA GLY A 146 -9.86 -12.28 -1.53
C GLY A 146 -9.48 -13.40 -2.50
N VAL A 147 -10.23 -14.50 -2.44
CA VAL A 147 -10.05 -15.67 -3.33
C VAL A 147 -11.39 -16.06 -3.93
N SER A 148 -11.48 -16.16 -5.26
CA SER A 148 -12.69 -16.65 -5.93
C SER A 148 -12.57 -18.16 -6.05
N LEU A 149 -13.26 -18.88 -5.16
CA LEU A 149 -13.28 -20.34 -5.19
C LEU A 149 -14.49 -20.83 -5.97
N PRO A 150 -14.34 -21.85 -6.85
CA PRO A 150 -15.49 -22.54 -7.41
C PRO A 150 -16.35 -23.10 -6.26
N ARG A 151 -17.68 -23.01 -6.41
CA ARG A 151 -18.70 -23.36 -5.40
C ARG A 151 -18.59 -24.76 -4.77
N THR A 152 -17.68 -25.61 -5.24
CA THR A 152 -17.44 -26.96 -4.73
C THR A 152 -16.43 -27.03 -3.58
N SER A 153 -15.71 -25.94 -3.26
CA SER A 153 -14.78 -25.96 -2.12
C SER A 153 -15.54 -25.67 -0.81
N THR A 154 -15.45 -26.58 0.15
CA THR A 154 -16.04 -26.47 1.50
C THR A 154 -15.43 -25.40 2.41
N ARG A 155 -14.56 -24.53 1.87
CA ARG A 155 -13.95 -23.41 2.60
C ARG A 155 -14.63 -22.10 2.21
N SER A 156 -15.15 -21.40 3.21
CA SER A 156 -15.74 -20.06 3.08
C SER A 156 -14.66 -19.04 2.71
N GLY A 157 -14.42 -18.82 1.42
CA GLY A 157 -13.61 -17.74 0.90
C GLY A 157 -14.50 -16.70 0.22
N THR A 158 -14.47 -15.45 0.70
CA THR A 158 -15.16 -14.33 0.06
C THR A 158 -14.16 -13.59 -0.85
N SER A 159 -14.54 -13.30 -2.10
CA SER A 159 -13.77 -12.50 -3.06
C SER A 159 -14.64 -11.40 -3.65
N TYR A 160 -14.11 -10.17 -3.65
CA TYR A 160 -14.55 -9.08 -4.51
C TYR A 160 -13.38 -8.13 -4.78
N ALA A 161 -13.06 -7.88 -6.05
CA ALA A 161 -12.48 -6.60 -6.44
C ALA A 161 -13.62 -5.57 -6.37
N ILE A 162 -13.75 -4.88 -5.24
CA ILE A 162 -14.81 -3.88 -5.07
C ILE A 162 -14.38 -2.63 -5.84
N ARG A 163 -14.92 -2.45 -7.05
CA ARG A 163 -14.97 -1.13 -7.67
C ARG A 163 -16.19 -0.42 -7.10
N THR A 164 -16.00 0.46 -6.12
CA THR A 164 -17.08 1.37 -5.69
C THR A 164 -17.32 2.37 -6.83
N GLN A 165 -18.16 2.02 -7.80
CA GLN A 165 -18.75 3.01 -8.68
C GLN A 165 -19.83 3.73 -7.88
N ARG A 166 -19.71 5.05 -7.74
CA ARG A 166 -20.86 5.86 -7.36
C ARG A 166 -21.91 5.77 -8.49
N PRO A 167 -23.21 5.81 -8.19
CA PRO A 167 -24.25 5.95 -9.19
C PRO A 167 -24.09 7.23 -10.02
#